data_AF-A0A7C7VXS4-F1
#
_entry.id   AF-A0A7C7VXS4-F1
#
_cell.length_a   1.000
_cell.length_b   1.000
_cell.length_c   1.000
_cell.angle_alpha   90.00
_cell.angle_beta   90.00
_cell.angle_gamma   90.00
#
_symmetry.space_group_name_H-M   'P 1'
#
loop_
_entity.id
_entity.type
_entity.pdbx_description
1 polymer ?
#
loop_
_entity_poly.entity_id
_entity_poly.type
_entity_poly.pdbx_seq_one_letter_code
_entity_poly.pdbx_strand_id
1 'polypeptide(L)'
;MKTHKFLFLAISIFLSACTASEPVPPTARATMTASETETKTPFPTATQTPVSPTATATITPTPAPFSALEKISLQYLAEFDSDANTIAQNLGYLINGAHASNMCGPLAATILREGGIISPYTNLYDFWLLNPRTHQKILNRVFPKNRFDLTEVRTTILDYDFTENPLKAGDFLYLYAGPNGNFEHMFTVTRVDEEGRPYTVTNLNTDKGYIINEFMLYDPNAPQEGLIYRWNNRDYADLGLTGSGGFDLWRPKDLWDAGDPALTASINAVLDNAGGEWHILIKELEGKTLYARDIHKITHIASIIKVPL
;
A
#
# COMPACT_ATOMS: atom_id res chain seq x y z
N MET A 1 29.46 -53.80 -31.59
CA MET A 1 29.73 -52.34 -31.54
C MET A 1 28.48 -51.60 -31.97
N LYS A 2 27.74 -51.01 -31.03
CA LYS A 2 26.53 -50.21 -31.31
C LYS A 2 26.96 -48.74 -31.32
N THR A 3 26.75 -48.05 -32.43
CA THR A 3 27.07 -46.63 -32.62
C THR A 3 25.91 -45.77 -32.13
N HIS A 4 26.17 -44.94 -31.11
CA HIS A 4 25.24 -43.90 -30.67
C HIS A 4 25.46 -42.64 -31.51
N LYS A 5 24.43 -42.25 -32.28
CA LYS A 5 24.36 -40.95 -32.94
C LYS A 5 23.88 -39.92 -31.93
N PHE A 6 24.75 -38.99 -31.54
CA PHE A 6 24.38 -37.79 -30.81
C PHE A 6 23.69 -36.81 -31.77
N LEU A 7 22.44 -36.46 -31.46
CA LEU A 7 21.68 -35.43 -32.14
C LEU A 7 21.87 -34.12 -31.35
N PHE A 8 22.66 -33.19 -31.91
CA PHE A 8 22.79 -31.83 -31.39
C PHE A 8 21.56 -31.02 -31.82
N LEU A 9 20.75 -30.60 -30.86
CA LEU A 9 19.65 -29.66 -31.07
C LEU A 9 20.20 -28.24 -30.91
N ALA A 10 20.33 -27.51 -32.02
CA ALA A 10 20.68 -26.10 -32.03
C ALA A 10 19.44 -25.27 -31.69
N ILE A 11 19.47 -24.57 -30.56
CA ILE A 11 18.45 -23.59 -30.16
C ILE A 11 18.83 -22.25 -30.78
N SER A 12 18.10 -21.82 -31.81
CA SER A 12 18.21 -20.49 -32.40
C SER A 12 17.38 -19.50 -31.58
N ILE A 13 18.05 -18.61 -30.85
CA ILE A 13 17.45 -17.48 -30.14
C ILE A 13 17.38 -16.30 -31.12
N PHE A 14 16.18 -15.91 -31.53
CA PHE A 14 15.95 -14.68 -32.29
C PHE A 14 15.79 -13.50 -31.31
N LEU A 15 16.85 -12.71 -31.12
CA LEU A 15 16.75 -11.36 -30.55
C LEU A 15 16.39 -10.39 -31.68
N SER A 16 15.14 -9.88 -31.67
CA SER A 16 14.78 -8.71 -32.47
C SER A 16 15.14 -7.45 -31.70
N ALA A 17 16.31 -6.89 -32.01
CA ALA A 17 16.69 -5.54 -31.62
C ALA A 17 16.10 -4.56 -32.64
N CYS A 18 15.23 -3.64 -32.20
CA CYS A 18 14.83 -2.48 -32.99
C CYS A 18 16.05 -1.57 -33.22
N THR A 19 16.31 -1.30 -34.50
CA THR A 19 17.33 -0.40 -35.01
C THR A 19 17.02 1.06 -34.68
N ALA A 20 18.02 1.79 -34.18
CA ALA A 20 18.00 3.25 -34.10
C ALA A 20 18.26 3.86 -35.49
N SER A 21 17.47 4.86 -35.85
CA SER A 21 17.59 5.65 -37.09
C SER A 21 18.37 6.93 -36.81
N GLU A 22 19.38 7.24 -37.62
CA GLU A 22 20.00 8.57 -37.78
C GLU A 22 19.65 9.12 -39.19
N PRO A 23 20.00 10.36 -39.56
CA PRO A 23 19.84 11.65 -38.87
C PRO A 23 19.04 12.64 -39.75
N VAL A 24 18.41 13.65 -39.14
CA VAL A 24 17.76 14.77 -39.86
C VAL A 24 18.61 16.04 -39.71
N PRO A 25 18.85 16.82 -40.79
CA PRO A 25 19.76 17.97 -40.80
C PRO A 25 19.17 19.24 -40.15
N PRO A 26 20.01 20.25 -39.83
CA PRO A 26 19.63 21.35 -38.96
C PRO A 26 18.99 22.50 -39.75
N THR A 27 17.92 23.10 -39.24
CA THR A 27 17.55 24.51 -39.49
C THR A 27 16.54 24.97 -38.45
N ALA A 28 16.94 25.88 -37.57
CA ALA A 28 16.37 27.23 -37.46
C ALA A 28 16.89 27.95 -36.20
N ARG A 29 17.24 29.20 -36.45
CA ARG A 29 17.78 30.23 -35.55
C ARG A 29 16.74 30.62 -34.47
N ALA A 30 17.12 30.52 -33.20
CA ALA A 30 16.33 31.07 -32.10
C ALA A 30 16.65 32.56 -31.90
N THR A 31 15.62 33.40 -32.06
CA THR A 31 15.60 34.80 -31.65
C THR A 31 15.31 34.84 -30.16
N MET A 32 16.20 35.46 -29.36
CA MET A 32 15.92 35.75 -27.95
C MET A 32 14.85 36.85 -27.87
N THR A 33 13.72 36.56 -27.25
CA THR A 33 12.72 37.56 -26.82
C THR A 33 12.39 37.31 -25.35
N ALA A 34 12.15 38.40 -24.65
CA ALA A 34 12.30 38.60 -23.21
C ALA A 34 11.41 37.72 -22.31
N SER A 35 11.94 37.52 -21.10
CA SER A 35 11.29 36.93 -19.93
C SER A 35 10.14 37.81 -19.44
N GLU A 36 8.91 37.29 -19.48
CA GLU A 36 7.80 37.81 -18.69
C GLU A 36 7.78 37.15 -17.32
N THR A 37 7.56 37.96 -16.29
CA THR A 37 7.49 37.55 -14.89
C THR A 37 6.08 37.05 -14.60
N GLU A 38 5.90 35.73 -14.45
CA GLU A 38 4.63 35.17 -14.01
C GLU A 38 4.37 35.52 -12.53
N THR A 39 3.28 36.25 -12.35
CA THR A 39 2.72 36.60 -11.05
C THR A 39 2.05 35.36 -10.46
N LYS A 40 2.42 35.01 -9.23
CA LYS A 40 1.83 33.91 -8.45
C LYS A 40 0.32 34.13 -8.29
N THR A 41 -0.48 33.31 -8.97
CA THR A 41 -1.92 33.20 -8.71
C THR A 41 -2.12 32.37 -7.43
N PRO A 42 -2.77 32.89 -6.38
CA PRO A 42 -3.04 32.11 -5.17
C PRO A 42 -4.11 31.05 -5.43
N PHE A 43 -3.93 29.90 -4.76
CA PHE A 43 -4.87 28.80 -4.65
C PHE A 43 -6.23 29.31 -4.13
N PRO A 44 -7.38 28.94 -4.73
CA PRO A 44 -8.67 29.47 -4.30
C PRO A 44 -9.01 29.00 -2.88
N THR A 45 -9.15 29.96 -1.96
CA THR A 45 -9.76 29.75 -0.65
C THR A 45 -11.25 29.49 -0.84
N ALA A 46 -11.70 28.26 -0.57
CA ALA A 46 -13.10 27.91 -0.59
C ALA A 46 -13.86 28.77 0.44
N THR A 47 -14.83 29.55 -0.04
CA THR A 47 -15.77 30.28 0.80
C THR A 47 -16.83 29.30 1.29
N GLN A 48 -16.85 29.02 2.58
CA GLN A 48 -17.86 28.16 3.20
C GLN A 48 -19.22 28.86 3.18
N THR A 49 -20.21 28.24 2.56
CA THR A 49 -21.61 28.64 2.65
C THR A 49 -22.23 27.94 3.86
N PRO A 50 -23.08 28.59 4.68
CA PRO A 50 -23.68 27.94 5.84
C PRO A 50 -24.72 26.91 5.37
N VAL A 51 -24.44 25.62 5.59
CA VAL A 51 -25.41 24.54 5.38
C VAL A 51 -26.15 24.20 6.67
N SER A 52 -27.45 23.96 6.51
CA SER A 52 -28.44 23.59 7.53
C SER A 52 -28.02 22.32 8.30
N PRO A 53 -28.36 22.16 9.59
CA PRO A 53 -27.94 21.01 10.38
C PRO A 53 -28.63 19.73 9.88
N THR A 54 -27.85 18.88 9.20
CA THR A 54 -28.20 17.52 8.81
C THR A 54 -27.87 16.57 9.97
N ALA A 55 -28.68 15.51 10.10
CA ALA A 55 -28.72 14.56 11.20
C ALA A 55 -27.32 14.15 11.73
N THR A 56 -27.17 14.24 13.05
CA THR A 56 -26.00 13.78 13.80
C THR A 56 -25.75 12.30 13.54
N ALA A 57 -24.78 11.99 12.68
CA ALA A 57 -24.21 10.65 12.60
C ALA A 57 -23.64 10.29 13.97
N THR A 58 -23.96 9.10 14.47
CA THR A 58 -23.38 8.57 15.70
C THR A 58 -21.88 8.45 15.52
N ILE A 59 -21.14 9.37 16.15
CA ILE A 59 -19.67 9.39 16.19
C ILE A 59 -19.22 8.05 16.76
N THR A 60 -18.71 7.16 15.91
CA THR A 60 -18.04 5.95 16.37
C THR A 60 -16.56 6.31 16.49
N PRO A 61 -16.04 6.57 17.69
CA PRO A 61 -14.63 6.89 17.86
C PRO A 61 -13.79 5.76 17.26
N THR A 62 -12.71 6.14 16.56
CA THR A 62 -11.71 5.17 16.10
C THR A 62 -11.32 4.30 17.31
N PRO A 63 -11.48 2.96 17.24
CA PRO A 63 -11.18 2.11 18.38
C PRO A 63 -9.77 2.38 18.89
N ALA A 64 -9.61 2.44 20.21
CA ALA A 64 -8.33 2.66 20.90
C ALA A 64 -7.13 1.85 20.37
N PRO A 65 -7.26 0.62 19.82
CA PRO A 65 -6.13 -0.02 19.16
C PRO A 65 -5.60 0.70 17.91
N PHE A 66 -6.47 1.38 17.15
CA PHE A 66 -6.13 1.95 15.84
C PHE A 66 -5.89 3.46 15.89
N SER A 67 -6.09 4.11 17.04
CA SER A 67 -5.90 5.55 17.20
C SER A 67 -4.45 6.01 17.02
N ALA A 68 -3.48 5.08 17.11
CA ALA A 68 -2.07 5.40 16.88
C ALA A 68 -1.72 5.57 15.39
N LEU A 69 -2.53 5.04 14.46
CA LEU A 69 -2.23 5.02 13.04
C LEU A 69 -2.06 6.41 12.44
N GLU A 70 -2.90 7.38 12.84
CA GLU A 70 -2.74 8.79 12.44
C GLU A 70 -1.34 9.27 12.77
N LYS A 71 -0.97 9.25 14.06
CA LYS A 71 0.33 9.73 14.53
C LYS A 71 1.51 9.00 13.89
N ILE A 72 1.38 7.70 13.63
CA ILE A 72 2.40 6.91 12.91
C ILE A 72 2.52 7.41 11.48
N SER A 73 1.40 7.50 10.78
CA SER A 73 1.36 7.85 9.36
C SER A 73 1.90 9.25 9.07
N LEU A 74 1.65 10.21 9.96
CA LEU A 74 2.12 11.60 9.81
C LEU A 74 3.66 11.74 9.87
N GLN A 75 4.39 10.70 10.29
CA GLN A 75 5.86 10.71 10.27
C GLN A 75 6.43 10.54 8.86
N TYR A 76 5.62 10.11 7.89
CA TYR A 76 6.05 9.89 6.51
C TYR A 76 5.71 11.06 5.57
N LEU A 77 5.21 12.18 6.08
CA LEU A 77 4.90 13.33 5.23
C LEU A 77 6.16 13.86 4.53
N ALA A 78 6.04 14.12 3.24
CA ALA A 78 7.09 14.69 2.41
C ALA A 78 6.48 15.58 1.32
N GLU A 79 6.78 16.87 1.38
CA GLU A 79 6.25 17.87 0.45
C GLU A 79 7.03 17.93 -0.88
N PHE A 80 8.23 17.33 -0.93
CA PHE A 80 9.14 17.38 -2.07
C PHE A 80 9.51 15.98 -2.57
N ASP A 81 9.74 15.86 -3.88
CA ASP A 81 10.13 14.59 -4.53
C ASP A 81 11.40 13.97 -3.95
N SER A 82 12.40 14.79 -3.61
CA SER A 82 13.63 14.32 -2.97
C SER A 82 13.36 13.65 -1.62
N ASP A 83 12.46 14.21 -0.83
CA ASP A 83 12.17 13.74 0.53
C ASP A 83 11.30 12.49 0.48
N ALA A 84 10.33 12.44 -0.43
CA ALA A 84 9.54 11.25 -0.71
C ALA A 84 10.44 10.09 -1.16
N ASN A 85 11.45 10.37 -1.99
CA ASN A 85 12.45 9.40 -2.41
C ASN A 85 13.36 8.97 -1.25
N THR A 86 13.79 9.88 -0.38
CA THR A 86 14.53 9.52 0.85
C THR A 86 13.70 8.59 1.75
N ILE A 87 12.41 8.88 1.94
CA ILE A 87 11.51 7.99 2.69
C ILE A 87 11.44 6.62 2.01
N ALA A 88 11.25 6.55 0.69
CA ALA A 88 11.23 5.29 -0.05
C ALA A 88 12.49 4.44 0.20
N GLN A 89 13.68 5.06 0.17
CA GLN A 89 14.93 4.34 0.48
C GLN A 89 14.98 3.86 1.93
N ASN A 90 14.56 4.71 2.87
CA ASN A 90 14.61 4.42 4.31
C ASN A 90 13.62 3.34 4.74
N LEU A 91 12.52 3.15 4.01
CA LEU A 91 11.63 2.00 4.22
C LEU A 91 12.34 0.66 3.98
N GLY A 92 13.42 0.64 3.18
CA GLY A 92 14.26 -0.55 3.01
C GLY A 92 13.58 -1.73 2.34
N TYR A 93 12.52 -1.50 1.55
CA TYR A 93 11.82 -2.56 0.84
C TYR A 93 12.59 -3.04 -0.40
N LEU A 94 13.56 -2.28 -0.92
CA LEU A 94 14.50 -2.70 -1.96
C LEU A 94 15.94 -2.38 -1.52
N ILE A 95 16.89 -3.23 -1.90
CA ILE A 95 18.32 -2.99 -1.63
C ILE A 95 18.83 -1.79 -2.44
N ASN A 96 18.39 -1.66 -3.69
CA ASN A 96 18.71 -0.56 -4.59
C ASN A 96 17.47 -0.18 -5.39
N GLY A 97 17.30 1.10 -5.70
CA GLY A 97 16.26 1.57 -6.61
C GLY A 97 14.85 1.63 -6.01
N ALA A 98 14.73 1.67 -4.67
CA ALA A 98 13.48 2.12 -4.06
C ALA A 98 13.17 3.54 -4.57
N HIS A 99 11.91 3.83 -4.89
CA HIS A 99 11.52 5.13 -5.41
C HIS A 99 10.12 5.47 -4.93
N ALA A 100 9.80 6.75 -4.83
CA ALA A 100 8.48 7.20 -4.40
C ALA A 100 7.35 6.76 -5.36
N SER A 101 7.68 6.39 -6.60
CA SER A 101 6.71 5.93 -7.61
C SER A 101 6.18 4.52 -7.41
N ASN A 102 6.84 3.69 -6.60
CA ASN A 102 6.46 2.28 -6.41
C ASN A 102 6.41 1.89 -4.93
N MET A 103 6.29 2.88 -4.03
CA MET A 103 6.26 2.64 -2.58
C MET A 103 4.85 2.58 -1.97
N CYS A 104 3.76 2.72 -2.73
CA CYS A 104 2.40 2.75 -2.16
C CYS A 104 2.09 1.54 -1.27
N GLY A 105 2.44 0.34 -1.75
CA GLY A 105 2.33 -0.90 -0.98
C GLY A 105 3.24 -0.90 0.26
N PRO A 106 4.58 -0.75 0.10
CA PRO A 106 5.51 -0.70 1.23
C PRO A 106 5.15 0.34 2.30
N LEU A 107 4.72 1.54 1.90
CA LEU A 107 4.30 2.61 2.80
C LEU A 107 3.05 2.20 3.58
N ALA A 108 2.01 1.72 2.89
CA ALA A 108 0.78 1.25 3.52
C ALA A 108 1.03 0.10 4.51
N ALA A 109 1.88 -0.86 4.14
CA ALA A 109 2.28 -1.97 4.99
C ALA A 109 3.10 -1.53 6.20
N THR A 110 3.98 -0.53 6.04
CA THR A 110 4.78 0.01 7.16
C THR A 110 3.88 0.63 8.22
N ILE A 111 2.90 1.43 7.80
CA ILE A 111 1.91 2.05 8.71
C ILE A 111 1.15 0.97 9.50
N LEU A 112 0.68 -0.09 8.83
CA LEU A 112 0.00 -1.21 9.50
C LEU A 112 0.92 -1.97 10.46
N ARG A 113 2.19 -2.16 10.06
CA ARG A 113 3.19 -2.90 10.83
C ARG A 113 3.55 -2.16 12.11
N GLU A 114 3.82 -0.86 12.02
CA GLU A 114 4.12 -0.01 13.19
C GLU A 114 2.88 0.20 14.06
N GLY A 115 1.69 0.23 13.45
CA GLY A 115 0.41 0.23 14.16
C GLY A 115 0.07 -1.09 14.85
N GLY A 116 0.90 -2.12 14.70
CA GLY A 116 0.65 -3.45 15.27
C GLY A 116 -0.60 -4.11 14.71
N ILE A 117 -1.00 -3.82 13.47
CA ILE A 117 -2.17 -4.42 12.81
C ILE A 117 -1.78 -5.69 12.08
N ILE A 118 -0.60 -5.67 11.45
CA ILE A 118 0.03 -6.85 10.83
C ILE A 118 1.30 -7.23 11.61
N SER A 119 1.85 -8.40 11.31
CA SER A 119 3.07 -8.90 11.94
C SER A 119 4.20 -7.86 11.92
N PRO A 120 4.91 -7.62 13.04
CA PRO A 120 6.11 -6.77 13.05
C PRO A 120 7.24 -7.32 12.17
N TYR A 121 7.14 -8.60 11.77
CA TYR A 121 8.10 -9.27 10.90
C TYR A 121 7.68 -9.29 9.42
N THR A 122 6.60 -8.58 9.07
CA THR A 122 6.18 -8.44 7.67
C THR A 122 7.30 -7.80 6.85
N ASN A 123 7.72 -8.50 5.79
CA ASN A 123 8.71 -8.01 4.84
C ASN A 123 8.04 -7.01 3.87
N LEU A 124 8.53 -5.78 3.83
CA LEU A 124 7.97 -4.73 2.99
C LEU A 124 8.21 -4.97 1.49
N TYR A 125 9.24 -5.74 1.12
CA TYR A 125 9.43 -6.18 -0.27
C TYR A 125 8.22 -6.94 -0.80
N ASP A 126 7.51 -7.69 0.06
CA ASP A 126 6.32 -8.44 -0.34
C ASP A 126 5.16 -7.53 -0.78
N PHE A 127 5.20 -6.25 -0.43
CA PHE A 127 4.23 -5.24 -0.85
C PHE A 127 4.68 -4.44 -2.07
N TRP A 128 5.94 -4.58 -2.50
CA TRP A 128 6.43 -3.96 -3.72
C TRP A 128 5.88 -4.72 -4.94
N LEU A 129 5.13 -4.01 -5.80
CA LEU A 129 4.42 -4.59 -6.95
C LEU A 129 3.49 -5.75 -6.57
N LEU A 130 2.96 -5.72 -5.35
CA LEU A 130 1.95 -6.67 -4.89
C LEU A 130 0.75 -6.64 -5.85
N ASN A 131 0.20 -7.83 -6.11
CA ASN A 131 -0.98 -8.00 -6.94
C ASN A 131 -1.79 -9.15 -6.37
N PRO A 132 -2.99 -8.90 -5.83
CA PRO A 132 -3.76 -9.96 -5.19
C PRO A 132 -4.08 -11.12 -6.10
N ARG A 133 -4.16 -10.93 -7.41
CA ARG A 133 -4.49 -12.02 -8.36
C ARG A 133 -3.40 -13.07 -8.44
N THR A 134 -2.14 -12.69 -8.25
CA THR A 134 -0.98 -13.60 -8.41
C THR A 134 -0.25 -13.87 -7.10
N HIS A 135 -0.45 -13.05 -6.07
CA HIS A 135 0.31 -13.07 -4.81
C HIS A 135 -0.49 -13.55 -3.59
N GLN A 136 -1.47 -14.42 -3.79
CA GLN A 136 -2.33 -14.96 -2.73
C GLN A 136 -1.56 -15.59 -1.55
N LYS A 137 -0.38 -16.17 -1.77
CA LYS A 137 0.46 -16.71 -0.69
C LYS A 137 0.97 -15.62 0.26
N ILE A 138 1.34 -14.45 -0.27
CA ILE A 138 1.76 -13.30 0.52
C ILE A 138 0.58 -12.80 1.34
N LEU A 139 -0.56 -12.58 0.68
CA LEU A 139 -1.77 -12.05 1.31
C LEU A 139 -2.31 -12.96 2.40
N ASN A 140 -2.40 -14.28 2.18
CA ASN A 140 -2.89 -15.21 3.19
C ASN A 140 -2.00 -15.27 4.44
N ARG A 141 -0.70 -14.96 4.30
CA ARG A 141 0.24 -14.89 5.42
C ARG A 141 0.11 -13.57 6.19
N VAL A 142 -0.02 -12.44 5.48
CA VAL A 142 -0.05 -11.11 6.11
C VAL A 142 -1.44 -10.76 6.63
N PHE A 143 -2.49 -11.14 5.89
CA PHE A 143 -3.90 -10.92 6.22
C PHE A 143 -4.66 -12.25 6.37
N PRO A 144 -4.31 -13.08 7.37
CA PRO A 144 -4.94 -14.38 7.53
C PRO A 144 -6.43 -14.23 7.90
N LYS A 145 -7.28 -15.11 7.34
CA LYS A 145 -8.76 -15.03 7.45
C LYS A 145 -9.31 -15.04 8.89
N ASN A 146 -8.58 -15.65 9.83
CA ASN A 146 -8.95 -15.64 11.23
C ASN A 146 -8.75 -14.28 11.90
N ARG A 147 -8.01 -13.35 11.28
CA ARG A 147 -7.68 -12.02 11.80
C ARG A 147 -8.20 -10.87 10.94
N PHE A 148 -8.49 -11.13 9.67
CA PHE A 148 -8.98 -10.14 8.74
C PHE A 148 -10.24 -10.63 8.05
N ASP A 149 -11.18 -9.72 7.83
CA ASP A 149 -12.27 -9.91 6.88
C ASP A 149 -11.85 -9.34 5.52
N LEU A 150 -12.02 -10.14 4.48
CA LEU A 150 -11.77 -9.73 3.10
C LEU A 150 -13.10 -9.40 2.42
N THR A 151 -13.19 -8.18 1.89
CA THR A 151 -14.26 -7.76 0.97
C THR A 151 -13.67 -7.58 -0.42
N GLU A 152 -14.23 -8.30 -1.40
CA GLU A 152 -13.80 -8.23 -2.80
C GLU A 152 -14.89 -7.54 -3.64
N VAL A 153 -14.56 -6.41 -4.25
CA VAL A 153 -15.44 -5.66 -5.14
C VAL A 153 -14.82 -5.61 -6.53
N ARG A 154 -15.61 -5.90 -7.56
CA ARG A 154 -15.14 -5.99 -8.96
C ARG A 154 -15.81 -4.99 -9.90
N THR A 155 -16.66 -4.13 -9.36
CA THR A 155 -17.22 -2.94 -10.01
C THR A 155 -16.40 -1.72 -9.63
N THR A 156 -16.57 -0.60 -10.33
CA THR A 156 -15.87 0.64 -9.99
C THR A 156 -16.08 1.02 -8.52
N ILE A 157 -15.04 1.51 -7.86
CA ILE A 157 -15.10 1.95 -6.46
C ILE A 157 -16.12 3.07 -6.23
N LEU A 158 -16.46 3.85 -7.27
CA LEU A 158 -17.50 4.89 -7.18
C LEU A 158 -18.92 4.33 -7.00
N ASP A 159 -19.17 3.09 -7.39
CA ASP A 159 -20.49 2.45 -7.23
C ASP A 159 -20.65 1.79 -5.85
N TYR A 160 -19.59 1.78 -5.04
CA TYR A 160 -19.63 1.16 -3.72
C TYR A 160 -20.28 2.08 -2.69
N ASP A 161 -21.28 1.57 -1.97
CA ASP A 161 -21.97 2.34 -0.94
C ASP A 161 -21.16 2.37 0.36
N PHE A 162 -20.31 3.40 0.46
CA PHE A 162 -19.55 3.69 1.66
C PHE A 162 -20.41 4.24 2.82
N THR A 163 -21.68 4.58 2.59
CA THR A 163 -22.60 4.94 3.68
C THR A 163 -23.06 3.70 4.42
N GLU A 164 -23.41 2.64 3.69
CA GLU A 164 -23.75 1.35 4.28
C GLU A 164 -22.52 0.61 4.82
N ASN A 165 -21.38 0.75 4.14
CA ASN A 165 -20.14 0.04 4.49
C ASN A 165 -18.96 1.02 4.58
N PRO A 166 -18.93 1.89 5.61
CA PRO A 166 -17.88 2.90 5.74
C PRO A 166 -16.51 2.27 5.93
N LEU A 167 -15.49 2.99 5.47
CA LEU A 167 -14.10 2.65 5.73
C LEU A 167 -13.79 2.93 7.20
N LYS A 168 -12.87 2.15 7.76
CA LYS A 168 -12.45 2.22 9.16
C LYS A 168 -10.94 2.32 9.23
N ALA A 169 -10.44 2.98 10.27
CA ALA A 169 -9.01 3.01 10.55
C ALA A 169 -8.46 1.57 10.62
N GLY A 170 -7.33 1.32 9.95
CA GLY A 170 -6.70 0.02 9.84
C GLY A 170 -7.14 -0.81 8.63
N ASP A 171 -8.17 -0.39 7.89
CA ASP A 171 -8.50 -1.03 6.61
C ASP A 171 -7.32 -0.87 5.64
N PHE A 172 -6.89 -1.98 5.04
CA PHE A 172 -5.94 -2.00 3.94
C PHE A 172 -6.69 -2.19 2.63
N LEU A 173 -6.41 -1.35 1.64
CA LEU A 173 -7.06 -1.39 0.34
C LEU A 173 -6.05 -1.60 -0.79
N TYR A 174 -6.47 -2.42 -1.75
CA TYR A 174 -5.84 -2.57 -3.06
C TYR A 174 -6.82 -2.13 -4.14
N LEU A 175 -6.49 -1.08 -4.89
CA LEU A 175 -7.29 -0.58 -6.00
C LEU A 175 -6.83 -1.15 -7.33
N TYR A 176 -7.76 -1.72 -8.08
CA TYR A 176 -7.52 -2.19 -9.44
C TYR A 176 -7.75 -1.06 -10.44
N ALA A 177 -6.81 -0.85 -11.35
CA ALA A 177 -6.89 0.19 -12.39
C ALA A 177 -8.21 0.09 -13.18
N GLY A 178 -8.56 -1.11 -13.63
CA GLY A 178 -9.72 -1.38 -14.50
C GLY A 178 -9.56 -0.83 -15.93
N PRO A 179 -10.59 -0.94 -16.78
CA PRO A 179 -10.52 -0.51 -18.18
C PRO A 179 -10.25 0.98 -18.38
N ASN A 180 -10.62 1.82 -17.42
CA ASN A 180 -10.47 3.28 -17.48
C ASN A 180 -9.29 3.80 -16.64
N GLY A 181 -8.56 2.92 -15.95
CA GLY A 181 -7.41 3.28 -15.13
C GLY A 181 -6.08 3.01 -15.82
N ASN A 182 -5.02 3.63 -15.32
CA ASN A 182 -3.65 3.48 -15.81
C ASN A 182 -2.67 3.00 -14.73
N PHE A 183 -3.09 2.85 -13.47
CA PHE A 183 -2.27 2.30 -12.40
C PHE A 183 -3.09 1.58 -11.32
N GLU A 184 -2.46 0.64 -10.61
CA GLU A 184 -3.00 0.01 -9.40
C GLU A 184 -2.40 0.71 -8.17
N HIS A 185 -3.16 0.82 -7.08
CA HIS A 185 -2.73 1.58 -5.90
C HIS A 185 -3.05 0.85 -4.60
N MET A 186 -2.22 1.07 -3.58
CA MET A 186 -2.38 0.49 -2.25
C MET A 186 -2.33 1.60 -1.20
N PHE A 187 -3.21 1.51 -0.21
CA PHE A 187 -3.20 2.43 0.92
C PHE A 187 -3.84 1.82 2.17
N THR A 188 -3.59 2.46 3.30
CA THR A 188 -4.16 2.11 4.60
C THR A 188 -4.97 3.29 5.10
N VAL A 189 -6.20 3.05 5.58
CA VAL A 189 -6.99 4.08 6.24
C VAL A 189 -6.35 4.38 7.60
N THR A 190 -5.84 5.59 7.79
CA THR A 190 -5.07 5.98 8.97
C THR A 190 -5.95 6.49 10.10
N ARG A 191 -7.06 7.15 9.75
CA ARG A 191 -8.08 7.63 10.69
C ARG A 191 -9.41 7.85 9.99
N VAL A 192 -10.44 7.99 10.80
CA VAL A 192 -11.75 8.52 10.40
C VAL A 192 -12.07 9.65 11.37
N ASP A 193 -12.44 10.81 10.85
CA ASP A 193 -12.79 11.96 11.68
C ASP A 193 -14.22 11.90 12.21
N GLU A 194 -14.64 12.97 12.90
CA GLU A 194 -15.93 13.06 13.56
C GLU A 194 -17.10 13.09 12.57
N GLU A 195 -16.88 13.59 11.35
CA GLU A 195 -17.84 13.62 10.25
C GLU A 195 -17.91 12.30 9.47
N GLY A 196 -17.10 11.29 9.84
CA GLY A 196 -17.06 9.99 9.18
C GLY A 196 -16.20 9.98 7.91
N ARG A 197 -15.35 10.99 7.70
CA ARG A 197 -14.46 11.10 6.53
C ARG A 197 -13.20 10.29 6.80
N PRO A 198 -12.90 9.25 5.99
CA PRO A 198 -11.68 8.47 6.15
C PRO A 198 -10.50 9.16 5.48
N TYR A 199 -9.32 9.04 6.10
CA TYR A 199 -8.07 9.61 5.62
C TYR A 199 -7.02 8.52 5.40
N THR A 200 -6.07 8.80 4.52
CA THR A 200 -4.86 7.99 4.31
C THR A 200 -3.64 8.90 4.21
N VAL A 201 -2.48 8.41 4.62
CA VAL A 201 -1.20 8.95 4.15
C VAL A 201 -0.69 8.08 3.02
N THR A 202 -0.47 8.67 1.85
CA THR A 202 -0.03 7.93 0.67
C THR A 202 0.82 8.80 -0.25
N ASN A 203 1.55 8.15 -1.16
CA ASN A 203 2.34 8.82 -2.17
C ASN A 203 1.48 9.16 -3.40
N LEU A 204 1.61 10.38 -3.92
CA LEU A 204 0.95 10.82 -5.15
C LEU A 204 1.97 11.44 -6.10
N ASN A 205 1.78 11.20 -7.39
CA ASN A 205 2.51 11.90 -8.44
C ASN A 205 1.88 13.27 -8.67
N THR A 206 2.71 14.30 -8.77
CA THR A 206 2.31 15.69 -9.08
C THR A 206 3.15 16.22 -10.24
N ASP A 207 2.85 17.42 -10.70
CA ASP A 207 3.66 18.17 -11.66
C ASP A 207 5.12 18.40 -11.20
N LYS A 208 5.36 18.37 -9.88
CA LYS A 208 6.68 18.57 -9.25
C LYS A 208 7.36 17.27 -8.81
N GLY A 209 6.82 16.12 -9.20
CA GLY A 209 7.27 14.80 -8.76
C GLY A 209 6.39 14.23 -7.65
N TYR A 210 6.91 13.26 -6.89
CA TYR A 210 6.12 12.56 -5.88
C TYR A 210 6.09 13.29 -4.54
N ILE A 211 4.93 13.35 -3.93
CA ILE A 211 4.75 13.80 -2.55
C ILE A 211 4.18 12.67 -1.70
N ILE A 212 4.38 12.73 -0.39
CA ILE A 212 3.63 11.94 0.59
C ILE A 212 2.84 12.91 1.44
N ASN A 213 1.51 12.80 1.41
CA ASN A 213 0.67 13.66 2.21
C ASN A 213 -0.52 12.88 2.78
N GLU A 214 -1.19 13.48 3.75
CA GLU A 214 -2.49 13.02 4.22
C GLU A 214 -3.58 13.51 3.26
N PHE A 215 -4.45 12.59 2.85
CA PHE A 215 -5.57 12.85 1.97
C PHE A 215 -6.86 12.29 2.54
N MET A 216 -7.92 13.09 2.46
CA MET A 216 -9.29 12.60 2.62
C MET A 216 -9.63 11.69 1.45
N LEU A 217 -10.11 10.48 1.74
CA LEU A 217 -10.47 9.48 0.73
C LEU A 217 -11.82 9.80 0.09
N TYR A 218 -12.83 10.14 0.89
CA TYR A 218 -14.14 10.65 0.47
C TYR A 218 -14.81 11.42 1.62
N ASP A 219 -15.83 12.21 1.29
CA ASP A 219 -16.76 12.78 2.27
C ASP A 219 -18.15 12.13 2.10
N PRO A 220 -18.72 11.48 3.14
CA PRO A 220 -20.06 10.90 3.07
C PRO A 220 -21.17 11.91 2.67
N ASN A 221 -20.97 13.19 2.98
CA ASN A 221 -21.91 14.27 2.69
C ASN A 221 -21.61 14.99 1.36
N ALA A 222 -20.44 14.72 0.77
CA ALA A 222 -20.00 15.28 -0.49
C ALA A 222 -19.21 14.24 -1.32
N PRO A 223 -19.89 13.27 -1.97
CA PRO A 223 -19.24 12.13 -2.63
C PRO A 223 -18.36 12.51 -3.83
N GLN A 224 -18.46 13.75 -4.31
CA GLN A 224 -17.60 14.31 -5.36
C GLN A 224 -16.31 14.94 -4.79
N GLU A 225 -16.05 14.76 -3.50
CA GLU A 225 -14.83 15.21 -2.83
C GLU A 225 -13.97 14.02 -2.41
N GLY A 226 -12.68 14.29 -2.16
CA GLY A 226 -11.71 13.29 -1.74
C GLY A 226 -10.99 12.59 -2.90
N LEU A 227 -10.04 11.75 -2.51
CA LEU A 227 -9.07 11.14 -3.43
C LEU A 227 -9.70 10.04 -4.30
N ILE A 228 -10.67 9.27 -3.78
CA ILE A 228 -11.36 8.23 -4.53
C ILE A 228 -12.10 8.81 -5.73
N TYR A 229 -12.79 9.94 -5.54
CA TYR A 229 -13.44 10.66 -6.63
C TYR A 229 -12.43 11.13 -7.67
N ARG A 230 -11.35 11.80 -7.23
CA ARG A 230 -10.32 12.34 -8.14
C ARG A 230 -9.65 11.26 -8.98
N TRP A 231 -9.31 10.11 -8.39
CA TRP A 231 -8.74 8.97 -9.12
C TRP A 231 -9.67 8.35 -10.17
N ASN A 232 -10.96 8.68 -10.15
CA ASN A 232 -11.94 8.21 -11.13
C ASN A 232 -12.50 9.34 -12.02
N ASN A 233 -11.95 10.56 -11.92
CA ASN A 233 -12.34 11.69 -12.74
C ASN A 233 -11.18 12.14 -13.64
N ARG A 234 -11.45 12.24 -14.95
CA ARG A 234 -10.47 12.60 -15.97
C ARG A 234 -9.93 14.04 -15.87
N ASP A 235 -10.65 14.92 -15.18
CA ASP A 235 -10.18 16.28 -14.89
C ASP A 235 -8.95 16.28 -13.98
N TYR A 236 -8.68 15.15 -13.29
CA TYR A 236 -7.53 14.93 -12.42
C TYR A 236 -6.61 13.79 -12.92
N ALA A 237 -6.59 13.54 -14.23
CA ALA A 237 -5.84 12.43 -14.81
C ALA A 237 -4.31 12.53 -14.60
N ASP A 238 -3.79 13.71 -14.26
CA ASP A 238 -2.41 13.96 -13.86
C ASP A 238 -2.01 13.20 -12.58
N LEU A 239 -2.97 12.94 -11.68
CA LEU A 239 -2.77 12.11 -10.48
C LEU A 239 -2.73 10.60 -10.80
N GLY A 240 -3.03 10.22 -12.04
CA GLY A 240 -3.33 8.85 -12.43
C GLY A 240 -4.80 8.48 -12.19
N LEU A 241 -5.27 7.47 -12.91
CA LEU A 241 -6.62 6.93 -12.80
C LEU A 241 -6.61 5.48 -12.27
N THR A 242 -7.36 5.20 -11.20
CA THR A 242 -7.43 3.88 -10.55
C THR A 242 -8.76 3.63 -9.85
N GLY A 243 -9.02 2.39 -9.46
CA GLY A 243 -10.25 1.97 -8.78
C GLY A 243 -11.43 1.64 -9.70
N SER A 244 -11.31 1.92 -11.01
CA SER A 244 -12.37 1.59 -11.98
C SER A 244 -12.53 0.08 -12.20
N GLY A 245 -11.55 -0.73 -11.78
CA GLY A 245 -11.59 -2.20 -11.80
C GLY A 245 -12.06 -2.82 -10.48
N GLY A 246 -12.49 -2.00 -9.52
CA GLY A 246 -12.84 -2.39 -8.17
C GLY A 246 -11.66 -2.42 -7.21
N PHE A 247 -11.84 -3.12 -6.10
CA PHE A 247 -10.87 -3.15 -5.01
C PHE A 247 -10.98 -4.42 -4.17
N ASP A 248 -9.90 -4.68 -3.42
CA ASP A 248 -9.92 -5.60 -2.28
C ASP A 248 -9.71 -4.80 -1.00
N LEU A 249 -10.49 -5.11 0.03
CA LEU A 249 -10.41 -4.50 1.35
C LEU A 249 -10.15 -5.60 2.40
N TRP A 250 -9.06 -5.46 3.14
CA TRP A 250 -8.75 -6.28 4.31
C TRP A 250 -8.99 -5.47 5.57
N ARG A 251 -10.02 -5.86 6.32
CA ARG A 251 -10.41 -5.21 7.57
C ARG A 251 -9.89 -6.00 8.76
N PRO A 252 -9.05 -5.41 9.64
CA PRO A 252 -8.60 -6.09 10.83
C PRO A 252 -9.75 -6.33 11.81
N LYS A 253 -9.75 -7.50 12.44
CA LYS A 253 -10.66 -7.84 13.55
C LYS A 253 -10.14 -7.28 14.87
N ASP A 254 -8.82 -7.38 15.08
CA ASP A 254 -8.10 -6.99 16.30
C ASP A 254 -6.62 -6.67 15.99
N LEU A 255 -5.91 -6.06 16.95
CA LEU A 255 -4.44 -5.86 16.87
C LEU A 255 -3.66 -7.16 16.83
N TRP A 256 -2.53 -7.12 16.12
CA TRP A 256 -1.53 -8.18 16.10
C TRP A 256 -1.01 -8.52 17.49
N ASP A 257 -1.45 -9.66 18.00
CA ASP A 257 -0.88 -10.26 19.21
C ASP A 257 0.54 -10.79 18.95
N ALA A 258 1.53 -9.94 19.20
CA ALA A 258 2.95 -10.31 19.16
C ALA A 258 3.42 -11.00 20.46
N GLY A 259 2.56 -11.05 21.48
CA GLY A 259 2.91 -11.51 22.82
C GLY A 259 3.44 -10.39 23.74
N ASP A 260 4.18 -10.79 24.77
CA ASP A 260 4.75 -9.88 25.76
C ASP A 260 5.92 -9.06 25.16
N PRO A 261 5.91 -7.72 25.23
CA PRO A 261 6.95 -6.90 24.59
C PRO A 261 8.36 -7.15 25.10
N ALA A 262 8.53 -7.38 26.42
CA ALA A 262 9.85 -7.57 27.02
C ALA A 262 10.43 -8.94 26.66
N LEU A 263 9.60 -9.98 26.67
CA LEU A 263 9.97 -11.31 26.19
C LEU A 263 10.28 -11.29 24.69
N THR A 264 9.46 -10.59 23.91
CA THR A 264 9.66 -10.43 22.45
C THR A 264 11.00 -9.80 22.14
N ALA A 265 11.35 -8.69 22.79
CA ALA A 265 12.65 -8.06 22.63
C ALA A 265 13.81 -9.00 23.00
N SER A 266 13.67 -9.73 24.10
CA SER A 266 14.69 -10.66 24.59
C SER A 266 14.92 -11.84 23.62
N ILE A 267 13.83 -12.45 23.13
CA ILE A 267 13.92 -13.56 22.16
C ILE A 267 14.49 -13.05 20.84
N ASN A 268 14.00 -11.92 20.32
CA ASN A 268 14.49 -11.38 19.05
C ASN A 268 16.00 -11.08 19.08
N ALA A 269 16.51 -10.51 20.18
CA ALA A 269 17.95 -10.30 20.32
C ALA A 269 18.77 -11.59 20.20
N VAL A 270 18.24 -12.74 20.66
CA VAL A 270 18.89 -14.04 20.49
C VAL A 270 18.79 -14.53 19.04
N LEU A 271 17.59 -14.46 18.45
CA LEU A 271 17.35 -14.95 17.09
C LEU A 271 18.11 -14.16 16.03
N ASP A 272 18.21 -12.84 16.19
CA ASP A 272 18.91 -11.97 15.25
C ASP A 272 20.42 -12.26 15.24
N ASN A 273 20.99 -12.64 16.38
CA ASN A 273 22.38 -13.11 16.48
C ASN A 273 22.58 -14.52 15.91
N ALA A 274 21.58 -15.40 16.04
CA ALA A 274 21.64 -16.75 15.50
C ALA A 274 21.51 -16.78 13.97
N GLY A 275 20.82 -15.79 13.41
CA GLY A 275 20.46 -15.75 12.00
C GLY A 275 19.41 -16.81 11.62
N GLY A 276 18.99 -16.79 10.37
CA GLY A 276 18.01 -17.74 9.83
C GLY A 276 16.55 -17.28 9.97
N GLU A 277 15.64 -18.13 9.50
CA GLU A 277 14.21 -17.88 9.49
C GLU A 277 13.52 -18.65 10.62
N TRP A 278 12.79 -17.95 11.49
CA TRP A 278 12.23 -18.51 12.72
C TRP A 278 10.72 -18.36 12.76
N HIS A 279 10.03 -19.46 13.07
CA HIS A 279 8.57 -19.56 13.12
C HIS A 279 8.21 -20.07 14.51
N ILE A 280 7.80 -19.17 15.39
CA ILE A 280 7.72 -19.47 16.81
C ILE A 280 6.40 -18.99 17.38
N LEU A 281 5.71 -19.88 18.07
CA LEU A 281 4.59 -19.56 18.94
C LEU A 281 4.90 -20.05 20.35
N ILE A 282 4.96 -19.12 21.31
CA ILE A 282 4.99 -19.42 22.74
C ILE A 282 3.69 -18.90 23.31
N LYS A 283 2.90 -19.77 23.91
CA LYS A 283 1.63 -19.42 24.56
C LYS A 283 1.45 -20.24 25.82
N GLU A 284 0.66 -19.72 26.75
CA GLU A 284 0.15 -20.51 27.86
C GLU A 284 -0.81 -21.59 27.33
N LEU A 285 -0.91 -22.75 28.01
CA LEU A 285 -1.69 -23.91 27.56
C LEU A 285 -3.14 -23.55 27.17
N GLU A 286 -3.75 -22.63 27.92
CA GLU A 286 -5.11 -22.12 27.68
C GLU A 286 -5.18 -20.59 27.81
N GLY A 287 -4.02 -19.92 27.74
CA GLY A 287 -3.91 -18.51 28.04
C GLY A 287 -3.39 -17.68 26.88
N LYS A 288 -2.76 -16.57 27.24
CA LYS A 288 -2.29 -15.57 26.28
C LYS A 288 -1.10 -16.06 25.46
N THR A 289 -0.92 -15.47 24.29
CA THR A 289 0.34 -15.53 23.55
C THR A 289 1.40 -14.80 24.36
N LEU A 290 2.55 -15.44 24.56
CA LEU A 290 3.73 -14.86 25.19
C LEU A 290 4.72 -14.37 24.14
N TYR A 291 4.78 -15.02 22.99
CA TYR A 291 5.60 -14.61 21.85
C TYR A 291 5.07 -15.23 20.56
N ALA A 292 4.98 -14.44 19.49
CA ALA A 292 4.64 -14.93 18.17
C ALA A 292 5.53 -14.31 17.08
N ARG A 293 6.17 -15.15 16.26
CA ARG A 293 6.95 -14.76 15.08
C ARG A 293 6.59 -15.64 13.88
N ASP A 294 6.17 -15.01 12.80
CA ASP A 294 5.85 -15.64 11.50
C ASP A 294 4.90 -16.86 11.56
N ILE A 295 4.03 -16.92 12.57
CA ILE A 295 3.18 -18.09 12.89
C ILE A 295 2.15 -18.45 11.80
N HIS A 296 1.88 -17.54 10.87
CA HIS A 296 0.95 -17.76 9.76
C HIS A 296 1.65 -18.14 8.44
N LYS A 297 2.98 -18.24 8.44
CA LYS A 297 3.72 -18.71 7.27
C LYS A 297 3.62 -20.23 7.19
N ILE A 298 3.12 -20.71 6.05
CA ILE A 298 2.99 -22.16 5.80
C ILE A 298 4.39 -22.74 5.57
N THR A 299 4.74 -23.74 6.38
CA THR A 299 5.98 -24.51 6.25
C THR A 299 5.70 -25.98 6.02
N HIS A 300 6.68 -26.69 5.44
CA HIS A 300 6.59 -28.13 5.30
C HIS A 300 6.77 -28.79 6.67
N ILE A 301 5.79 -29.56 7.13
CA ILE A 301 5.79 -30.19 8.47
C ILE A 301 6.92 -31.20 8.71
N ALA A 302 7.59 -31.65 7.65
CA ALA A 302 8.74 -32.54 7.69
C ALA A 302 8.52 -33.73 8.64
N SER A 303 9.42 -33.97 9.60
CA SER A 303 9.30 -35.08 10.56
C SER A 303 8.31 -34.83 11.70
N ILE A 304 7.69 -33.65 11.81
CA ILE A 304 6.69 -33.36 12.86
C ILE A 304 5.42 -34.19 12.66
N ILE A 305 5.17 -34.67 11.44
CA ILE A 305 4.10 -35.62 11.12
C ILE A 305 4.16 -36.93 11.94
N LYS A 306 5.31 -37.23 12.54
CA LYS A 306 5.50 -38.43 13.38
C LYS A 306 4.86 -38.32 14.76
N VAL A 307 4.40 -37.13 15.15
CA VAL A 307 3.56 -36.94 16.33
C VAL A 307 2.14 -37.33 15.94
N PRO A 308 1.53 -38.36 16.55
CA PRO A 308 0.15 -38.72 16.25
C PRO A 308 -0.78 -37.55 16.58
N LEU A 309 -1.63 -37.20 15.60
CA LEU A 309 -2.73 -36.23 15.76
C LEU A 309 -3.82 -36.79 16.66
#